data_AF-A0A8T4UZX5-F1
#
_entry.id   AF-A0A8T4UZX5-F1
#
_cell.length_a   1.000
_cell.length_b   1.000
_cell.length_c   1.000
_cell.angle_alpha   90.00
_cell.angle_beta   90.00
_cell.angle_gamma   90.00
#
_symmetry.space_group_name_H-M   'P 1'
#
loop_
_entity.id
_entity.type
_entity.pdbx_description
1 polymer ?
#
loop_
_entity_poly.entity_id
_entity_poly.type
_entity_poly.pdbx_seq_one_letter_code
_entity_poly.pdbx_strand_id
1 'polypeptide(L)'
;MVEYIKLKKGLVPASLVKRFSAFLIDLIIVNLVVSLPFYNYLISLGSFSSVLKSNDMVLTILTFLIAFGLLFYFTILEWKMGQTLGKALFRLKVISSNGKELNFFQSFLSNVTVPFSIVLLVDVIYMFFKSGHQRLFEVFAGVLVVESKVVLK
;
A
#
# COMPACT_ATOMS: atom_id res chain seq x y z
N MET A 1 18.02 -9.43 -14.18
CA MET A 1 17.64 -8.20 -14.94
C MET A 1 17.03 -8.53 -16.31
N VAL A 2 17.41 -9.65 -16.96
CA VAL A 2 16.89 -10.09 -18.27
C VAL A 2 15.42 -10.56 -18.23
N GLU A 3 14.92 -10.99 -17.08
CA GLU A 3 13.52 -11.44 -16.94
C GLU A 3 12.50 -10.29 -16.81
N TYR A 4 12.96 -9.09 -16.42
CA TYR A 4 12.13 -7.87 -16.34
C TYR A 4 11.68 -7.36 -17.72
N ILE A 5 12.46 -7.64 -18.77
CA ILE A 5 12.20 -7.19 -20.15
C ILE A 5 11.19 -8.10 -20.85
N LYS A 6 10.94 -9.32 -20.34
CA LYS A 6 10.05 -10.30 -20.98
C LYS A 6 8.57 -10.12 -20.66
N LEU A 7 8.20 -9.27 -19.69
CA LEU A 7 6.79 -9.06 -19.34
C LEU A 7 6.15 -8.00 -20.23
N LYS A 8 5.68 -8.47 -21.38
CA LYS A 8 4.67 -7.85 -22.26
C LYS A 8 5.04 -6.46 -22.80
N LYS A 9 5.47 -6.45 -24.07
CA LYS A 9 5.23 -5.36 -25.03
C LYS A 9 3.86 -4.71 -24.74
N GLY A 10 3.84 -3.53 -24.13
CA GLY A 10 2.61 -2.73 -23.91
C GLY A 10 2.29 -2.34 -22.46
N LEU A 11 2.94 -2.90 -21.43
CA LEU A 11 2.72 -2.46 -20.05
C LEU A 11 3.51 -1.19 -19.74
N VAL A 12 2.81 -0.13 -19.33
CA VAL A 12 3.42 1.14 -18.95
C VAL A 12 3.58 1.15 -17.42
N PRO A 13 4.81 1.26 -16.89
CA PRO A 13 5.01 1.38 -15.45
C PRO A 13 4.33 2.65 -14.95
N ALA A 14 3.66 2.56 -13.80
CA ALA A 14 2.96 3.69 -13.23
C ALA A 14 3.95 4.81 -12.85
N SER A 15 3.64 6.04 -13.27
CA SER A 15 4.43 7.22 -12.90
C SER A 15 4.45 7.45 -11.38
N LEU A 16 5.57 8.01 -10.89
CA LEU A 16 5.75 8.34 -9.46
C LEU A 16 4.62 9.20 -8.91
N VAL A 17 4.22 10.23 -9.67
CA VAL A 17 3.17 11.17 -9.24
C VAL A 17 1.84 10.45 -9.06
N LYS A 18 1.43 9.59 -10.00
CA LYS A 18 0.18 8.81 -9.86
C LYS A 18 0.25 7.84 -8.67
N ARG A 19 1.40 7.20 -8.45
CA ARG A 19 1.61 6.31 -7.29
C ARG A 19 1.49 7.07 -5.97
N PHE A 20 2.13 8.24 -5.89
CA PHE A 20 2.08 9.10 -4.70
C PHE A 20 0.67 9.63 -4.45
N SER A 21 0.00 10.16 -5.47
CA SER A 21 -1.38 10.66 -5.34
C SER A 21 -2.37 9.55 -4.99
N ALA A 22 -2.22 8.35 -5.55
CA ALA A 22 -3.03 7.18 -5.18
C ALA A 22 -2.86 6.85 -3.70
N PHE A 23 -1.61 6.86 -3.20
CA PHE A 23 -1.32 6.63 -1.79
C PHE A 23 -1.91 7.71 -0.88
N LEU A 24 -1.85 9.00 -1.27
CA LEU A 24 -2.49 10.08 -0.52
C LEU A 24 -4.02 9.90 -0.41
N ILE A 25 -4.67 9.47 -1.50
CA ILE A 25 -6.11 9.19 -1.46
C ILE A 25 -6.40 7.98 -0.57
N ASP A 26 -5.60 6.92 -0.65
CA ASP A 26 -5.73 5.78 0.25
C ASP A 26 -5.56 6.21 1.72
N LEU A 27 -4.63 7.12 2.04
CA LEU A 27 -4.49 7.67 3.39
C LEU A 27 -5.72 8.45 3.86
N ILE A 28 -6.32 9.26 2.98
CA ILE A 28 -7.57 9.99 3.31
C ILE A 28 -8.70 9.01 3.56
N ILE A 29 -8.86 8.00 2.70
CA ILE A 29 -9.90 6.98 2.85
C ILE A 29 -9.71 6.21 4.16
N VAL A 30 -8.49 5.74 4.42
CA VAL A 30 -8.15 5.06 5.67
C VAL A 30 -8.43 5.95 6.88
N ASN A 31 -8.03 7.23 6.83
CA ASN A 31 -8.28 8.16 7.92
C ASN A 31 -9.78 8.36 8.16
N LEU A 32 -10.60 8.48 7.11
CA LEU A 32 -12.06 8.57 7.23
C LEU A 32 -12.66 7.28 7.81
N VAL A 33 -12.24 6.12 7.33
CA VAL A 33 -12.74 4.81 7.80
C VAL A 33 -12.35 4.53 9.25
N VAL A 34 -11.16 4.94 9.68
CA VAL A 34 -10.69 4.78 11.06
C VAL A 34 -11.31 5.85 11.97
N SER A 35 -11.40 7.10 11.53
CA SER A 35 -11.87 8.19 12.38
C SER A 35 -13.35 8.12 12.67
N LEU A 36 -14.21 7.63 11.76
CA LEU A 36 -15.65 7.54 11.97
C LEU A 36 -16.06 6.65 13.18
N PRO A 37 -15.66 5.37 13.27
CA PRO A 37 -16.06 4.49 14.38
C PRO A 37 -15.34 4.83 15.68
N PHE A 38 -14.14 5.42 15.62
CA PHE A 38 -13.34 5.77 16.79
C PHE A 38 -13.40 7.25 17.15
N TYR A 39 -14.27 8.05 16.53
CA TYR A 39 -14.32 9.51 16.67
C TYR A 39 -14.42 9.94 18.13
N ASN A 40 -15.34 9.34 18.87
CA ASN A 40 -15.57 9.63 20.29
C ASN A 40 -14.35 9.28 21.18
N TYR A 41 -13.60 8.25 20.80
CA TYR A 41 -12.39 7.84 21.50
C TYR A 41 -11.20 8.75 21.15
N LEU A 42 -11.05 9.11 19.88
CA LEU A 42 -9.98 10.01 19.41
C LEU A 42 -10.10 11.42 20.01
N ILE A 43 -11.33 11.93 20.23
CA ILE A 43 -11.55 13.21 20.91
C ILE A 43 -11.15 13.15 22.38
N SER A 44 -11.43 12.05 23.09
CA SER A 44 -11.12 11.96 24.52
C SER A 44 -9.64 11.78 24.83
N LEU A 45 -8.85 11.28 23.86
CA LEU A 45 -7.43 10.99 24.00
C LEU A 45 -6.50 12.20 23.85
N GLY A 46 -7.02 13.35 23.45
CA GLY A 46 -6.21 14.53 23.16
C GLY A 46 -5.27 14.30 21.97
N SER A 47 -4.08 14.93 22.01
CA SER A 47 -3.12 14.87 20.90
C SER A 47 -2.48 13.48 20.75
N PHE A 48 -2.08 13.09 19.54
CA PHE A 48 -1.37 11.82 19.27
C PHE A 48 -0.13 11.61 20.18
N SER A 49 0.48 12.70 20.66
CA SER A 49 1.60 12.68 21.61
C SER A 49 1.24 12.25 23.05
N SER A 50 -0.01 12.43 23.51
CA SER A 50 -0.43 11.97 24.84
C SER A 50 -0.64 10.45 24.87
N VAL A 51 -1.12 9.87 23.77
CA VAL A 51 -1.34 8.43 23.61
C VAL A 51 -0.01 7.64 23.61
N LEU A 52 1.03 8.17 22.96
CA LEU A 52 2.35 7.52 22.96
C LEU A 52 3.06 7.56 24.32
N LYS A 53 2.64 8.44 25.23
CA LYS A 53 3.20 8.58 26.58
C LYS A 53 2.34 7.90 27.65
N SER A 54 1.10 7.54 27.34
CA SER A 54 0.24 6.80 28.24
C SER A 54 0.68 5.34 28.28
N ASN A 55 0.95 4.81 29.47
CA ASN A 55 1.24 3.40 29.70
C ASN A 55 -0.03 2.52 29.62
N ASP A 56 -0.99 2.95 28.81
CA ASP A 56 -2.32 2.37 28.75
C ASP A 56 -2.31 1.20 27.78
N MET A 57 -2.38 0.00 28.36
CA MET A 57 -2.34 -1.27 27.62
C MET A 57 -3.47 -1.34 26.58
N VAL A 58 -4.62 -0.72 26.86
CA VAL A 58 -5.77 -0.69 25.96
C VAL A 58 -5.46 0.09 24.68
N LEU A 59 -4.84 1.26 24.81
CA LEU A 59 -4.43 2.09 23.67
C LEU A 59 -3.40 1.41 22.78
N THR A 60 -2.45 0.71 23.42
CA THR A 60 -1.42 -0.03 22.72
C THR A 60 -2.03 -1.15 21.88
N ILE A 61 -2.92 -1.96 22.48
CA ILE A 61 -3.61 -3.07 21.80
C ILE A 61 -4.47 -2.54 20.63
N LEU A 62 -5.22 -1.47 20.85
CA LEU A 62 -6.04 -0.86 19.80
C LEU A 62 -5.20 -0.37 18.61
N THR A 63 -4.06 0.26 18.89
CA THR A 63 -3.14 0.74 17.85
C THR A 63 -2.60 -0.42 17.00
N PHE A 64 -2.21 -1.53 17.63
CA PHE A 64 -1.78 -2.73 16.90
C PHE A 64 -2.91 -3.32 16.06
N LEU A 65 -4.12 -3.46 16.63
CA LEU A 65 -5.28 -3.99 15.91
C LEU A 65 -5.61 -3.16 14.67
N ILE A 66 -5.57 -1.83 14.78
CA ILE A 66 -5.78 -0.92 13.64
C ILE A 66 -4.67 -1.11 12.60
N ALA A 67 -3.40 -1.13 13.01
CA ALA A 67 -2.28 -1.30 12.09
C ALA A 67 -2.34 -2.63 11.30
N PHE A 68 -2.61 -3.74 11.99
CA PHE A 68 -2.77 -5.04 11.34
C PHE A 68 -4.04 -5.10 10.48
N GLY A 69 -5.16 -4.53 10.95
CA GLY A 69 -6.40 -4.45 10.20
C GLY A 69 -6.21 -3.70 8.86
N LEU A 70 -5.47 -2.60 8.89
CA LEU A 70 -5.12 -1.84 7.68
C LEU A 70 -4.21 -2.64 6.75
N LEU A 71 -3.18 -3.31 7.28
CA LEU A 71 -2.32 -4.18 6.49
C LEU A 71 -3.13 -5.25 5.75
N PHE A 72 -4.06 -5.92 6.45
CA PHE A 72 -4.93 -6.93 5.83
C PHE A 72 -5.90 -6.31 4.82
N TYR A 73 -6.44 -5.13 5.09
CA TYR A 73 -7.29 -4.40 4.15
C TYR A 73 -6.57 -4.14 2.82
N PHE A 74 -5.37 -3.55 2.86
CA PHE A 74 -4.55 -3.31 1.67
C PHE A 74 -4.21 -4.62 0.94
N THR A 75 -3.77 -5.63 1.70
CA THR A 75 -3.37 -6.93 1.16
C THR A 75 -4.53 -7.64 0.44
N ILE A 76 -5.73 -7.66 1.04
CA ILE A 76 -6.88 -8.36 0.47
C ILE A 76 -7.40 -7.65 -0.77
N LEU A 77 -7.45 -6.32 -0.76
CA LEU A 77 -7.87 -5.55 -1.94
C LEU A 77 -6.91 -5.74 -3.11
N GLU A 78 -5.60 -5.66 -2.86
CA GLU A 78 -4.62 -5.93 -3.90
C GLU A 78 -4.72 -7.37 -4.39
N TRP A 79 -4.80 -8.34 -3.48
CA TRP A 79 -4.88 -9.75 -3.86
C TRP A 79 -6.10 -10.06 -4.74
N LYS A 80 -7.29 -9.59 -4.35
CA LYS A 80 -8.54 -9.92 -5.07
C LYS A 80 -8.79 -9.05 -6.29
N MET A 81 -8.51 -7.76 -6.21
CA MET A 81 -8.88 -6.77 -7.24
C MET A 81 -7.67 -6.30 -8.06
N GLY A 82 -6.45 -6.59 -7.60
CA GLY A 82 -5.23 -6.03 -8.17
C GLY A 82 -5.08 -4.54 -7.89
N GLN A 83 -5.87 -3.93 -7.01
CA GLN A 83 -5.82 -2.48 -6.76
C GLN A 83 -6.46 -2.12 -5.42
N THR A 84 -5.95 -1.05 -4.83
CA THR A 84 -6.58 -0.34 -3.70
C THR A 84 -7.58 0.68 -4.23
N LEU A 85 -8.37 1.31 -3.35
CA LEU A 85 -9.35 2.32 -3.75
C LEU A 85 -8.66 3.55 -4.38
N GLY A 86 -7.58 4.04 -3.77
CA GLY A 86 -6.77 5.12 -4.32
C GLY A 86 -6.14 4.74 -5.67
N LYS A 87 -5.57 3.53 -5.78
CA LYS A 87 -5.02 3.03 -7.05
C LYS A 87 -6.09 2.93 -8.14
N ALA A 88 -7.31 2.52 -7.80
CA ALA A 88 -8.42 2.44 -8.75
C ALA A 88 -8.77 3.81 -9.34
N LEU A 89 -8.78 4.88 -8.53
CA LEU A 89 -9.05 6.25 -8.98
C LEU A 89 -8.00 6.76 -9.98
N PHE A 90 -6.73 6.37 -9.80
CA PHE A 90 -5.66 6.71 -10.73
C PHE A 90 -5.45 5.68 -11.84
N ARG A 91 -6.36 4.71 -11.98
CA ARG A 91 -6.30 3.61 -12.95
C ARG A 91 -4.97 2.85 -12.87
N LEU A 92 -4.55 2.50 -11.67
CA LEU A 92 -3.34 1.73 -11.41
C LEU A 92 -3.70 0.30 -11.02
N LYS A 93 -2.93 -0.67 -11.52
CA LYS A 93 -3.12 -2.08 -11.20
C LYS A 93 -1.80 -2.73 -10.78
N VAL A 94 -1.86 -3.52 -9.72
CA VAL A 94 -0.82 -4.41 -9.22
C VAL A 94 -0.95 -5.74 -9.94
N ILE A 95 0.15 -6.19 -10.54
CA ILE A 95 0.23 -7.46 -11.24
C ILE A 95 1.47 -8.21 -10.80
N SER A 96 1.45 -9.54 -10.91
CA SER A 96 2.64 -10.36 -10.66
C SER A 96 3.67 -10.19 -11.78
N SER A 97 4.94 -10.10 -11.42
CA SER A 97 6.05 -10.05 -12.36
C SER A 97 6.33 -11.40 -13.05
N ASN A 98 5.65 -12.48 -12.69
CA ASN A 98 5.76 -13.74 -13.43
C ASN A 98 4.63 -13.94 -14.45
N GLY A 99 3.75 -12.95 -14.62
CA GLY A 99 2.62 -12.99 -15.55
C GLY A 99 1.46 -13.89 -15.10
N LYS A 100 1.56 -14.51 -13.92
CA LYS A 100 0.45 -15.25 -13.28
C LYS A 100 -0.46 -14.28 -12.52
N GLU A 101 -1.54 -14.83 -11.98
CA GLU A 101 -2.38 -14.13 -11.02
C GLU A 101 -1.58 -13.70 -9.79
N LEU A 102 -2.03 -12.61 -9.16
CA LEU A 102 -1.37 -12.07 -7.98
C LEU A 102 -1.64 -12.99 -6.78
N ASN A 103 -0.59 -13.44 -6.11
CA ASN A 103 -0.74 -14.28 -4.93
C ASN A 103 -0.96 -13.43 -3.67
N PHE A 104 -1.60 -14.03 -2.66
CA PHE A 104 -1.80 -13.38 -1.36
C PHE A 104 -0.46 -12.97 -0.71
N PHE A 105 0.53 -13.86 -0.70
CA PHE A 105 1.86 -13.58 -0.13
C PHE A 105 2.59 -12.44 -0.85
N GLN A 106 2.42 -12.33 -2.18
CA GLN A 106 3.00 -11.22 -2.94
C GLN A 106 2.35 -9.89 -2.53
N SER A 107 1.02 -9.88 -2.41
CA SER A 107 0.25 -8.70 -1.97
C SER A 107 0.53 -8.33 -0.51
N PHE A 108 0.78 -9.32 0.34
CA PHE A 108 1.11 -9.10 1.74
C PHE A 108 2.49 -8.48 1.87
N LEU A 109 3.49 -9.06 1.20
CA LEU A 109 4.86 -8.60 1.26
C LEU A 109 5.02 -7.20 0.65
N SER A 110 4.27 -6.85 -0.40
CA SER A 110 4.28 -5.50 -0.98
C SER A 110 3.64 -4.43 -0.08
N ASN A 111 2.84 -4.81 0.92
CA ASN A 111 2.14 -3.88 1.82
C ASN A 111 2.63 -3.94 3.27
N VAL A 112 3.47 -4.90 3.64
CA VAL A 112 3.97 -5.07 5.01
C VAL A 112 4.65 -3.82 5.56
N THR A 113 5.18 -2.96 4.69
CA THR A 113 5.83 -1.70 5.05
C THR A 113 4.87 -0.62 5.51
N VAL A 114 3.61 -0.63 5.05
CA VAL A 114 2.60 0.41 5.32
C VAL A 114 2.40 0.71 6.82
N PRO A 115 2.23 -0.29 7.71
CA PRO A 115 2.08 -0.01 9.14
C PRO A 115 3.36 0.50 9.83
N PHE A 116 4.54 0.33 9.23
CA PHE A 116 5.82 0.69 9.83
C PHE A 116 6.42 1.93 9.15
N SER A 117 6.20 3.12 9.70
CA SER A 117 6.55 4.41 9.07
C SER A 117 8.01 4.52 8.62
N ILE A 118 8.97 4.07 9.44
CA ILE A 118 10.40 4.11 9.09
C ILE A 118 10.71 3.16 7.91
N VAL A 119 10.14 1.95 7.94
CA VAL A 119 10.35 0.95 6.89
C VAL A 119 9.70 1.43 5.59
N LEU A 120 8.50 2.01 5.65
CA LEU A 120 7.82 2.61 4.51
C LEU A 120 8.65 3.74 3.88
N LEU A 121 9.30 4.56 4.70
CA LEU A 121 10.15 5.65 4.21
C LEU A 121 11.34 5.12 3.42
N VAL A 122 12.02 4.08 3.91
CA VAL A 122 13.10 3.40 3.18
C VAL A 122 12.57 2.77 1.88
N ASP A 123 11.41 2.12 1.95
CA ASP A 123 10.75 1.46 0.83
C ASP A 123 10.39 2.44 -0.31
N VAL A 124 9.91 3.64 0.05
CA VAL A 124 9.59 4.73 -0.87
C VAL A 124 10.85 5.42 -1.40
N ILE A 125 11.88 5.63 -0.58
CA ILE A 125 13.16 6.22 -1.05
C ILE A 125 13.76 5.35 -2.16
N TYR A 126 13.76 4.03 -1.99
CA TYR A 126 14.25 3.10 -3.01
C TYR A 126 13.52 3.25 -4.36
N MET A 127 12.23 3.62 -4.33
CA MET A 127 11.42 3.85 -5.53
C MET A 127 12.02 4.93 -6.45
N PHE A 128 12.62 5.98 -5.89
CA PHE A 128 13.21 7.08 -6.66
C PHE A 128 14.49 6.68 -7.41
N PHE A 129 15.23 5.71 -6.89
CA PHE A 129 16.45 5.21 -7.52
C PHE A 129 16.18 4.11 -8.55
N LYS A 130 14.97 3.54 -8.55
CA LYS A 130 14.60 2.44 -9.44
C LYS A 130 13.94 2.97 -10.72
N SER A 131 14.51 2.64 -11.89
CA SER A 131 13.97 3.08 -13.19
C SER A 131 12.52 2.64 -13.49
N GLY A 132 12.06 1.55 -12.87
CA GLY A 132 10.67 1.08 -12.95
C GLY A 132 9.74 1.68 -11.89
N HIS A 133 10.27 2.57 -11.05
CA HIS A 133 9.57 3.21 -9.93
C HIS A 133 8.87 2.22 -9.00
N GLN A 134 9.48 1.05 -8.78
CA GLN A 134 8.97 0.05 -7.85
C GLN A 134 9.55 0.27 -6.46
N ARG A 135 8.73 -0.01 -5.45
CA ARG A 135 9.18 -0.06 -4.05
C ARG A 135 10.11 -1.25 -3.83
N LEU A 136 10.93 -1.17 -2.78
CA LEU A 136 11.88 -2.22 -2.41
C LEU A 136 11.14 -3.54 -2.11
N PHE A 137 10.06 -3.48 -1.33
CA PHE A 137 9.25 -4.65 -1.03
C PHE A 137 8.37 -5.11 -2.19
N GLU A 138 8.04 -4.23 -3.15
CA GLU A 138 7.42 -4.65 -4.41
C GLU A 138 8.39 -5.49 -5.26
N VAL A 139 9.67 -5.10 -5.28
CA VAL A 139 10.71 -5.87 -5.97
C VAL A 139 10.91 -7.23 -5.31
N PHE A 140 10.97 -7.30 -3.97
CA PHE A 140 11.08 -8.57 -3.25
C PHE A 140 9.85 -9.46 -3.43
N ALA A 141 8.65 -8.88 -3.45
CA ALA A 141 7.41 -9.60 -3.70
C ALA A 141 7.24 -10.06 -5.16
N GLY A 142 8.06 -9.55 -6.09
CA GLY A 142 7.90 -9.82 -7.51
C GLY A 142 6.58 -9.26 -8.04
N VAL A 143 6.24 -8.02 -7.69
CA VAL A 143 5.04 -7.33 -8.15
C VAL A 143 5.36 -6.03 -8.89
N LEU A 144 4.50 -5.67 -9.82
CA LEU A 144 4.61 -4.48 -10.65
C LEU A 144 3.33 -3.67 -10.52
N VAL A 145 3.45 -2.34 -10.41
CA VAL A 145 2.30 -1.43 -10.55
C VAL A 145 2.36 -0.79 -11.92
N VAL A 146 1.32 -1.03 -12.70
CA VAL A 146 1.19 -0.60 -14.09
C VAL A 146 -0.02 0.30 -14.24
N GLU A 147 0.01 1.17 -15.26
CA GLU A 147 -1.18 1.90 -15.64
C GLU A 147 -2.18 0.95 -16.32
N SER A 148 -3.40 0.90 -15.80
CA SER A 148 -4.57 0.28 -16.40
C SER A 148 -5.04 1.12 -17.58
N LYS A 149 -4.19 1.27 -18.60
CA LYS A 149 -4.72 1.46 -19.96
C LYS A 149 -5.39 0.14 -20.28
N VAL A 150 -6.67 0.20 -20.61
CA VAL A 150 -7.49 -0.95 -21.00
C VAL A 150 -6.78 -1.72 -22.12
N VAL A 151 -5.98 -2.70 -21.73
CA VAL A 151 -5.59 -3.84 -22.57
C VAL A 151 -6.19 -5.05 -21.87
N LEU A 152 -7.51 -5.00 -21.70
CA LEU A 152 -8.28 -6.22 -21.60
C LEU A 152 -8.44 -6.70 -23.04
N LYS A 153 -7.96 -7.92 -23.25
CA LYS A 153 -8.26 -8.75 -24.41
C LYS A 153 -9.76 -8.79 -24.66
#